data_AF-A0A9E5A5T6-F1
#
_entry.id   AF-A0A9E5A5T6-F1
#
_cell.length_a   1.000
_cell.length_b   1.000
_cell.length_c   1.000
_cell.angle_alpha   90.00
_cell.angle_beta   90.00
_cell.angle_gamma   90.00
#
_symmetry.space_group_name_H-M   'P 1'
#
loop_
_entity.id
_entity.type
_entity.pdbx_description
1 polymer ?
#
loop_
_entity_poly.entity_id
_entity_poly.type
_entity_poly.pdbx_seq_one_letter_code
_entity_poly.pdbx_strand_id
1 'polypeptide(L)' 'MGSLAQGAQEDGTFAGEGLSAVETFAYFFAAPTVVFIAISVIVYALTGDRKKGENNSSVITTIE' A
#
# COMPACT_ATOMS: atom_id res chain seq x y z
N MET A 1 22.51 -17.49 -31.30
CA MET A 1 21.17 -17.04 -30.89
C MET A 1 20.81 -17.83 -29.64
N GLY A 2 21.00 -17.23 -28.46
CA GLY A 2 20.89 -17.95 -27.18
C GLY A 2 19.44 -18.22 -26.83
N SER A 3 19.12 -19.49 -26.60
CA SER A 3 17.87 -19.90 -25.95
C SER A 3 17.88 -19.32 -24.53
N LEU A 4 17.00 -18.34 -24.27
CA LEU A 4 16.66 -17.95 -22.92
C LEU A 4 15.99 -19.16 -22.30
N ALA A 5 16.61 -19.75 -21.28
CA ALA A 5 16.08 -20.88 -20.55
C ALA A 5 14.61 -20.59 -20.21
N GLN A 6 13.71 -21.20 -20.99
CA GLN A 6 12.29 -21.20 -20.72
C GLN A 6 12.18 -21.88 -19.37
N GLY A 7 12.00 -21.08 -18.32
CA GLY A 7 11.90 -21.55 -16.94
C GLY A 7 10.98 -22.75 -16.94
N ALA A 8 11.38 -23.81 -16.23
CA ALA A 8 10.64 -25.07 -16.20
C ALA A 8 9.15 -24.78 -16.00
N GLN A 9 8.37 -24.86 -17.08
CA GLN A 9 6.96 -24.52 -17.05
C GLN A 9 6.29 -25.68 -16.33
N GLU A 10 6.08 -25.49 -15.04
CA GLU A 10 5.36 -26.41 -14.18
C GLU A 10 3.92 -26.54 -14.67
N ASP A 11 3.43 -27.79 -14.68
CA ASP A 11 2.20 -28.22 -15.37
C ASP A 11 0.96 -27.39 -14.97
N GLY A 12 0.91 -26.79 -13.77
CA GLY A 12 -0.15 -25.84 -13.37
C GLY A 12 -1.57 -26.44 -13.28
N THR A 13 -1.76 -27.68 -13.73
CA THR A 13 -3.01 -28.45 -13.68
C THR A 13 -3.30 -28.99 -12.29
N PHE A 14 -2.29 -29.08 -11.42
CA PHE A 14 -2.42 -29.52 -10.04
C PHE A 14 -2.32 -28.33 -9.09
N ALA A 15 -3.47 -27.90 -8.55
CA ALA A 15 -3.47 -26.93 -7.47
C ALA A 15 -2.85 -27.60 -6.23
N GLY A 16 -1.79 -26.98 -5.68
CA GLY A 16 -1.20 -27.42 -4.42
C GLY A 16 -2.21 -27.32 -3.26
N GLU A 17 -1.82 -27.84 -2.10
CA GLU A 17 -2.65 -27.78 -0.90
C GLU A 17 -2.98 -26.32 -0.55
N GLY A 18 -4.27 -26.05 -0.29
CA GLY A 18 -4.74 -24.70 0.00
C GLY A 18 -4.17 -24.17 1.32
N LEU A 19 -3.96 -22.86 1.38
CA LEU A 19 -3.57 -22.19 2.63
C LEU A 19 -4.62 -22.43 3.72
N SER A 20 -4.15 -22.55 4.96
CA SER A 20 -5.07 -22.56 6.11
C SER A 20 -5.85 -21.25 6.20
N ALA A 21 -6.98 -21.24 6.91
CA ALA A 21 -7.79 -20.03 7.05
C ALA A 21 -7.01 -18.86 7.70
N VAL A 22 -6.17 -19.17 8.69
CA VAL A 22 -5.32 -18.19 9.38
C VAL A 22 -4.27 -17.63 8.42
N GLU A 23 -3.66 -18.50 7.63
CA GLU A 23 -2.63 -18.12 6.67
C GLU A 23 -3.22 -17.25 5.55
N THR A 24 -4.36 -17.65 5.00
CA THR A 24 -5.10 -16.85 4.01
C THR A 24 -5.44 -15.47 4.58
N PHE A 25 -5.96 -15.39 5.80
CA PHE A 25 -6.22 -14.08 6.42
C PHE A 25 -4.94 -13.26 6.60
N ALA A 26 -3.86 -13.89 7.07
CA ALA A 26 -2.58 -13.23 7.29
C ALA A 26 -2.01 -12.65 5.99
N TYR A 27 -1.98 -13.43 4.90
CA TYR A 27 -1.41 -13.00 3.63
C TYR A 27 -2.28 -12.00 2.87
N PHE A 28 -3.60 -12.17 2.87
CA PHE A 28 -4.48 -11.36 2.03
C PHE A 28 -5.07 -10.13 2.73
N PHE A 29 -5.05 -10.09 4.06
CA PHE A 29 -5.63 -8.97 4.83
C PHE A 29 -4.61 -8.37 5.80
N ALA A 30 -4.02 -9.18 6.67
CA ALA A 30 -3.18 -8.66 7.74
C ALA A 30 -1.89 -8.04 7.17
N ALA A 31 -1.15 -8.75 6.32
CA ALA A 31 0.09 -8.27 5.74
C ALA A 31 -0.10 -6.98 4.91
N PRO A 32 -1.07 -6.89 3.97
CA PRO A 32 -1.37 -5.64 3.28
C PRO A 32 -1.72 -4.48 4.22
N THR A 33 -2.51 -4.75 5.26
CA THR A 33 -2.95 -3.73 6.23
C THR A 33 -1.79 -3.24 7.09
N VAL A 34 -0.90 -4.14 7.54
CA VAL A 34 0.29 -3.78 8.32
C VAL A 34 1.21 -2.89 7.50
N VAL A 35 1.46 -3.22 6.23
CA VAL A 35 2.28 -2.38 5.34
C VAL A 35 1.64 -1.01 5.15
N PHE A 36 0.32 -0.94 4.94
CA PHE A 36 -0.39 0.32 4.81
C PHE A 36 -0.28 1.20 6.06
N ILE A 37 -0.48 0.61 7.25
CA ILE A 37 -0.36 1.34 8.52
C ILE A 37 1.08 1.81 8.74
N ALA A 38 2.07 0.96 8.48
CA ALA A 38 3.48 1.31 8.63
C ALA A 38 3.84 2.52 7.75
N ILE A 39 3.45 2.49 6.46
CA ILE A 39 3.66 3.62 5.54
C ILE A 39 2.90 4.85 6.02
N SER A 40 1.64 4.71 6.44
CA SER A 40 0.83 5.82 6.93
C SER A 40 1.46 6.52 8.12
N VAL A 41 1.99 5.76 9.08
CA VAL A 41 2.71 6.29 10.24
C VAL A 41 3.98 7.01 9.81
N ILE A 42 4.77 6.43 8.89
CA ILE A 42 5.97 7.07 8.36
C ILE A 42 5.63 8.39 7.68
N VAL A 43 4.63 8.40 6.80
CA VAL A 43 4.19 9.61 6.08
C VAL A 43 3.70 10.67 7.06
N TYR A 44 2.88 10.27 8.04
CA TYR A 44 2.40 11.18 9.08
C TYR A 44 3.56 11.76 9.91
N ALA A 45 4.53 10.96 10.32
CA ALA A 45 5.69 11.44 11.07
C ALA A 45 6.54 12.43 10.24
N LEU A 46 6.70 12.18 8.94
CA LEU A 46 7.52 13.01 8.07
C LEU A 46 6.79 14.25 7.51
N THR A 47 5.47 14.21 7.43
CA THR A 47 4.66 15.21 6.70
C THR A 47 3.57 15.86 7.56
N GLY A 48 3.24 15.28 8.72
CA GLY A 48 2.14 15.69 9.59
C GLY A 48 2.38 17.02 10.31
N ASP A 49 3.62 17.49 10.35
CA ASP A 49 4.00 18.80 10.91
C ASP A 49 3.83 19.98 9.92
N ARG A 50 3.07 19.78 8.83
CA ARG A 50 2.59 20.90 8.01
C ARG A 50 1.64 21.74 8.85
N LYS A 51 2.23 22.70 9.58
CA LYS A 51 1.56 23.71 10.39
C LYS A 51 0.26 24.17 9.74
N LYS A 52 -0.80 24.08 10.54
CA LYS A 52 -2.04 24.88 10.46
C LYS A 52 -1.69 26.37 10.46
N GLY A 53 -1.30 26.87 9.31
CA GLY A 53 -0.67 28.18 9.18
C GLY A 53 -0.63 28.71 7.76
N GLU A 54 -1.60 28.32 6.92
CA GLU A 54 -2.09 29.30 5.96
C GLU A 54 -3.28 29.95 6.67
N ASN A 55 -2.98 31.08 7.30
CA ASN A 55 -3.92 32.17 7.43
C ASN A 55 -4.81 32.15 6.19
N ASN A 56 -6.03 31.64 6.32
CA ASN A 56 -7.08 31.93 5.36
C ASN A 56 -7.25 33.44 5.49
N SER A 57 -6.45 34.21 4.77
CA SER A 57 -6.66 35.61 4.51
C SER A 57 -7.95 35.62 3.74
N SER A 58 -9.04 35.64 4.50
CA SER A 58 -10.37 36.01 4.13
C SER A 58 -10.32 36.77 2.81
N VAL A 59 -10.59 36.07 1.71
CA VAL A 59 -10.91 36.69 0.43
C VAL A 59 -12.33 37.25 0.59
N ILE A 60 -12.46 38.20 1.50
CA ILE A 60 -13.59 39.12 1.61
C ILE A 60 -13.02 40.41 1.04
N THR A 61 -13.17 40.58 -0.27
CA THR A 61 -13.14 41.91 -0.85
C THR A 61 -14.41 42.60 -0.38
N THR A 62 -14.36 43.29 0.76
CA THR A 62 -15.40 44.27 1.13
C THR A 62 -15.34 45.39 0.10
N ILE A 63 -16.47 45.69 -0.54
CA ILE A 63 -16.65 46.87 -1.37
C ILE A 63 -17.60 47.79 -0.59
N GLU A 64 -17.10 48.98 -0.23
CA GLU A 64 -17.89 50.13 0.25
C GLU A 64 -18.29 51.03 -0.92
#